data_AF-A0A9P6MFQ1-F1
#
_entry.id   AF-A0A9P6MFQ1-F1
#
_cell.length_a   1.000
_cell.length_b   1.000
_cell.length_c   1.000
_cell.angle_alpha   90.00
_cell.angle_beta   90.00
_cell.angle_gamma   90.00
#
_symmetry.space_group_name_H-M   'P 1'
#
loop_
_entity.id
_entity.type
_entity.pdbx_description
1 polymer ?
#
loop_
_entity_poly.entity_id
_entity_poly.type
_entity_poly.pdbx_seq_one_letter_code
_entity_poly.pdbx_strand_id
1 'polypeptide(L)'
;MSHQEIRWRDKTHHVPIIDDCVRLQDVNAFVPGATCLKELEMMVPFLLDANGDDLMPKKIKSRPGRILDVHSPTMDITQTQNLARFQPPQRGNTELMTEIGELKRILEEVKLNGETTLLNTQRILQRTEAILTQTYELLEYPIPRLFIVVPDSGSKLDPANLFEKIYRLYFLCECDKLHFALHEGYIVKQPNKFFRQYGGYLKTMISIAKNAAIVSSFVLPQLAHLGNIPVPDCFTDKGNWDTFSSRLDWMDQKLEDLVASQQQLVQGAQSTFKDQQSIDRLEGASLRELEGFLKKSDESKKLGNLFRVTTDEGNVKWVCLEHFDKNYNYKQTQRVKRAVESVGGTFDANSGKATFCDIRHQSFEEVFNVMKKGGVQELLIRRVSMNIEEAKLLADICRSSNIQILDLDQLDIKF
;
A
#
# COMPACT_ATOMS: atom_id res chain seq x y z
N MET A 1 -54.00 -2.68 8.97
CA MET A 1 -52.86 -2.04 8.27
C MET A 1 -51.62 -2.28 9.11
N SER A 2 -50.52 -2.71 8.49
CA SER A 2 -49.22 -2.84 9.15
C SER A 2 -48.61 -1.45 9.37
N HIS A 3 -47.94 -1.25 10.50
CA HIS A 3 -47.33 0.02 10.85
C HIS A 3 -45.85 -0.16 11.20
N GLN A 4 -45.06 0.85 10.89
CA GLN A 4 -43.70 1.03 11.38
C GLN A 4 -43.74 1.90 12.63
N GLU A 5 -43.11 1.44 13.70
CA GLU A 5 -42.87 2.27 14.86
C GLU A 5 -41.68 3.19 14.60
N ILE A 6 -41.90 4.49 14.80
CA ILE A 6 -40.87 5.52 14.75
C ILE A 6 -40.83 6.26 16.08
N ARG A 7 -39.65 6.69 16.53
CA ARG A 7 -39.48 7.45 17.77
C ARG A 7 -38.88 8.82 17.46
N TRP A 8 -39.49 9.85 18.04
CA TRP A 8 -38.92 11.20 18.05
C TRP A 8 -39.00 11.76 19.46
N ARG A 9 -37.84 12.13 20.03
CA ARG A 9 -37.71 12.47 21.45
C ARG A 9 -38.28 11.31 22.29
N ASP A 10 -39.21 11.62 23.19
CA ASP A 10 -39.79 10.64 24.12
C ASP A 10 -41.13 10.05 23.63
N LYS A 11 -41.46 10.21 22.34
CA LYS A 11 -42.74 9.73 21.77
C LYS A 11 -42.53 8.75 20.63
N THR A 12 -43.32 7.67 20.65
CA THR A 12 -43.42 6.71 19.57
C THR A 12 -44.67 6.98 18.73
N HIS A 13 -44.51 7.01 17.41
CA HIS A 13 -45.58 7.16 16.42
C HIS A 13 -45.66 5.92 15.53
N HIS A 14 -46.84 5.65 14.97
CA HIS A 14 -47.08 4.51 14.09
C HIS A 14 -47.36 5.03 12.67
N VAL A 15 -46.43 4.77 11.76
CA VAL A 15 -46.50 5.21 10.36
C VAL A 15 -46.99 4.04 9.50
N PRO A 16 -47.95 4.23 8.58
CA PRO A 16 -48.44 3.14 7.74
C PRO A 16 -47.32 2.57 6.86
N ILE A 17 -47.31 1.25 6.73
CA ILE A 17 -46.46 0.54 5.77
C ILE A 17 -47.27 0.32 4.49
N ILE A 18 -46.75 0.81 3.36
CA ILE A 18 -47.36 0.69 2.03
C ILE A 18 -46.33 0.03 1.11
N ASP A 19 -46.68 -1.10 0.52
CA ASP A 19 -45.80 -1.91 -0.36
C ASP A 19 -44.46 -2.27 0.30
N ASP A 20 -44.49 -2.76 1.55
CA ASP A 20 -43.32 -3.08 2.37
C ASP A 20 -42.36 -1.88 2.59
N CYS A 21 -42.86 -0.66 2.40
CA CYS A 21 -42.09 0.56 2.51
C CYS A 21 -42.73 1.58 3.44
N VAL A 22 -41.90 2.47 3.98
CA VAL A 22 -42.32 3.65 4.74
C VAL A 22 -41.87 4.87 3.96
N ARG A 23 -42.81 5.77 3.62
CA ARG A 23 -42.49 6.99 2.88
C ARG A 23 -42.08 8.08 3.87
N LEU A 24 -41.04 8.83 3.52
CA LEU A 24 -40.58 9.95 4.35
C LEU A 24 -41.66 11.05 4.48
N GLN A 25 -42.56 11.16 3.51
CA GLN A 25 -43.71 12.06 3.57
C GLN A 25 -44.69 11.68 4.70
N ASP A 26 -44.96 10.38 4.88
CA ASP A 26 -45.84 9.88 5.94
C ASP A 26 -45.19 10.08 7.32
N VAL A 27 -43.85 9.95 7.40
CA VAL A 27 -43.07 10.31 8.60
C VAL A 27 -43.15 11.81 8.89
N ASN A 28 -43.06 12.66 7.86
CA ASN A 28 -43.13 14.12 8.01
C ASN A 28 -44.48 14.62 8.52
N ALA A 29 -45.57 13.86 8.34
CA ALA A 29 -46.86 14.18 8.94
C ALA A 29 -46.83 14.16 10.48
N PHE A 30 -45.95 13.35 11.07
CA PHE A 30 -45.72 13.28 12.52
C PHE A 30 -44.51 14.10 12.96
N VAL A 31 -43.47 14.12 12.12
CA VAL A 31 -42.18 14.76 12.37
C VAL A 31 -41.84 15.76 11.29
N PRO A 32 -42.36 17.01 11.36
CA PRO A 32 -42.06 18.01 10.34
C PRO A 32 -40.55 18.25 10.23
N GLY A 33 -40.03 18.15 8.99
CA GLY A 33 -38.61 18.30 8.72
C GLY A 33 -37.78 17.03 8.94
N ALA A 34 -38.40 15.86 9.08
CA ALA A 34 -37.68 14.58 9.12
C ALA A 34 -36.79 14.44 7.87
N THR A 35 -35.48 14.34 8.07
CA THR A 35 -34.51 14.15 6.98
C THR A 35 -33.95 12.74 6.91
N CYS A 36 -33.90 12.01 8.03
CA CYS A 36 -33.47 10.63 8.05
C CYS A 36 -34.04 9.84 9.24
N LEU A 37 -33.93 8.51 9.14
CA LEU A 37 -34.29 7.57 10.17
C LEU A 37 -33.06 6.72 10.54
N LYS A 38 -32.91 6.41 11.83
CA LYS A 38 -31.84 5.56 12.36
C LYS A 38 -32.42 4.34 13.07
N GLU A 39 -31.68 3.23 13.03
CA GLU A 39 -31.92 2.08 13.90
C GLU A 39 -30.62 1.76 14.61
N LEU A 40 -30.64 1.71 15.95
CA LEU A 40 -29.45 1.45 16.78
C LEU A 40 -28.25 2.32 16.36
N GLU A 41 -28.49 3.63 16.23
CA GLU A 41 -27.52 4.65 15.79
C GLU A 41 -27.05 4.57 14.32
N MET A 42 -27.42 3.53 13.57
CA MET A 42 -27.10 3.40 12.15
C MET A 42 -28.17 4.04 11.26
N MET A 43 -27.74 4.78 10.24
CA MET A 43 -28.64 5.39 9.25
C MET A 43 -29.32 4.33 8.39
N VAL A 44 -30.65 4.42 8.26
CA VAL A 44 -31.41 3.57 7.32
C VAL A 44 -31.35 4.20 5.93
N PRO A 45 -30.80 3.51 4.92
CA PRO A 45 -30.68 4.06 3.57
C PRO A 45 -32.05 4.18 2.91
N PHE A 46 -32.20 5.21 2.06
CA PHE A 46 -33.33 5.31 1.15
C PHE A 46 -33.22 4.24 0.06
N LEU A 47 -34.36 3.83 -0.46
CA LEU A 47 -34.41 2.91 -1.59
C LEU A 47 -33.99 3.64 -2.87
N LEU A 48 -33.14 2.97 -3.65
CA LEU A 48 -32.60 3.48 -4.90
C LEU A 48 -33.34 2.88 -6.10
N ASP A 49 -33.37 3.61 -7.21
CA ASP A 49 -33.86 3.12 -8.50
C ASP A 49 -32.80 2.30 -9.25
N ALA A 50 -33.11 1.86 -10.47
CA ALA A 50 -32.19 1.05 -11.28
C ALA A 50 -30.91 1.80 -11.70
N ASN A 51 -30.89 3.13 -11.62
CA ASN A 51 -29.74 3.97 -11.94
C ASN A 51 -28.91 4.29 -10.69
N GLY A 52 -29.37 3.90 -9.50
CA GLY A 52 -28.72 4.19 -8.22
C GLY A 52 -29.13 5.52 -7.59
N ASP A 53 -30.20 6.16 -8.09
CA ASP A 53 -30.72 7.42 -7.55
C ASP A 53 -31.81 7.18 -6.50
N ASP A 54 -31.97 8.09 -5.53
CA ASP A 54 -33.05 8.03 -4.53
C ASP A 54 -34.43 7.95 -5.20
N LEU A 55 -35.23 6.92 -4.89
CA LEU A 55 -36.61 6.82 -5.35
C LEU A 55 -37.43 8.02 -4.83
N MET A 56 -38.20 8.65 -5.72
CA MET A 56 -39.11 9.74 -5.38
C MET A 56 -40.58 9.26 -5.41
N PRO A 57 -41.39 9.52 -4.36
CA PRO A 57 -41.00 10.16 -3.10
C PRO A 57 -40.09 9.26 -2.26
N LYS A 58 -39.17 9.85 -1.48
CA LYS A 58 -38.20 9.11 -0.65
C LYS A 58 -38.87 8.04 0.21
N LYS A 59 -38.42 6.79 0.10
CA LYS A 59 -38.92 5.64 0.87
C LYS A 59 -37.77 4.86 1.48
N ILE A 60 -38.03 4.23 2.61
CA ILE A 60 -37.17 3.21 3.21
C ILE A 60 -37.91 1.88 3.24
N LYS A 61 -37.17 0.77 3.28
CA LYS A 61 -37.76 -0.55 3.52
C LYS A 61 -38.33 -0.63 4.94
N SER A 62 -39.53 -1.20 5.08
CA SER A 62 -40.15 -1.38 6.38
C SER A 62 -39.37 -2.37 7.26
N ARG A 63 -39.39 -2.15 8.57
CA ARG A 63 -38.77 -3.00 9.61
C ARG A 63 -39.78 -3.26 10.72
N PRO A 64 -40.77 -4.15 10.48
CA PRO A 64 -41.81 -4.46 11.46
C PRO A 64 -41.22 -4.93 12.79
N GLY A 65 -41.73 -4.44 13.91
CA GLY A 65 -41.25 -4.79 15.25
C GLY A 65 -39.93 -4.12 15.67
N ARG A 66 -39.39 -3.20 14.85
CA ARG A 66 -38.25 -2.35 15.21
C ARG A 66 -38.73 -0.90 15.36
N ILE A 67 -38.07 -0.13 16.21
CA ILE A 67 -38.32 1.30 16.40
C ILE A 67 -37.24 2.08 15.65
N LEU A 68 -37.65 2.98 14.77
CA LEU A 68 -36.73 3.84 14.02
C LEU A 68 -36.68 5.25 14.63
N ASP A 69 -35.50 5.71 15.03
CA ASP A 69 -35.28 7.05 15.56
C ASP A 69 -35.28 8.08 14.42
N VAL A 70 -36.19 9.06 14.48
CA VAL A 70 -36.32 10.10 13.47
C VAL A 70 -35.45 11.30 13.83
N HIS A 71 -34.69 11.78 12.85
CA HIS A 71 -33.88 12.98 12.99
C HIS A 71 -34.44 14.11 12.12
N SER A 72 -34.60 15.30 12.71
CA SER A 72 -35.00 16.53 12.01
C SER A 72 -33.92 17.60 12.22
N PRO A 73 -33.44 18.32 11.18
CA PRO A 73 -32.40 19.35 11.30
C PRO A 73 -32.87 20.66 11.92
N THR A 74 -34.18 20.84 12.14
CA THR A 74 -34.74 22.12 12.59
C THR A 74 -34.74 22.28 14.10
N MET A 75 -34.09 23.37 14.52
CA MET A 75 -33.97 23.96 15.84
C MET A 75 -35.23 23.89 16.72
N ASP A 76 -35.02 23.72 18.03
CA ASP A 76 -35.98 24.03 19.09
C ASP A 76 -36.46 25.48 19.00
N ILE A 77 -37.56 25.70 18.27
CA ILE A 77 -38.37 26.92 18.34
C ILE A 77 -39.70 26.55 18.97
N THR A 78 -39.68 26.23 20.27
CA THR A 78 -40.90 26.19 21.09
C THR A 78 -40.67 26.94 22.39
N GLN A 79 -40.50 28.26 22.30
CA GLN A 79 -40.75 29.17 23.42
C GLN A 79 -41.19 30.58 22.96
N THR A 80 -41.94 30.69 21.87
CA THR A 80 -42.39 31.99 21.32
C THR A 80 -43.91 32.12 21.28
N GLN A 81 -44.60 31.84 22.40
CA GLN A 81 -46.02 32.19 22.55
C GLN A 81 -46.38 32.90 23.89
N ASN A 82 -45.39 33.45 24.62
CA ASN A 82 -45.65 34.29 25.80
C ASN A 82 -44.81 35.58 25.83
N LEU A 83 -44.73 36.30 24.70
CA LEU A 83 -44.05 37.61 24.62
C LEU A 83 -45.05 38.78 24.46
N ALA A 84 -45.98 38.88 25.40
CA ALA A 84 -46.75 40.13 25.59
C ALA A 84 -46.47 40.81 26.95
N ARG A 85 -45.63 40.23 27.82
CA ARG A 85 -45.19 40.88 29.08
C ARG A 85 -43.83 40.36 29.52
N PHE A 86 -42.74 40.79 28.89
CA PHE A 86 -41.44 40.82 29.55
C PHE A 86 -40.71 42.08 29.12
N GLN A 87 -40.50 42.97 30.09
CA GLN A 87 -39.48 44.00 30.00
C GLN A 87 -38.14 43.33 29.68
N PRO A 88 -37.27 43.93 28.84
CA PRO A 88 -35.97 43.34 28.59
C PRO A 88 -35.18 43.37 29.90
N PRO A 89 -34.73 42.23 30.45
CA PRO A 89 -33.59 42.30 31.34
C PRO A 89 -32.43 42.78 30.47
N GLN A 90 -31.78 43.87 30.88
CA GLN A 90 -30.49 44.23 30.30
C GLN A 90 -29.50 43.11 30.67
N ARG A 91 -29.47 42.03 29.87
CA ARG A 91 -28.27 41.19 29.79
C ARG A 91 -27.17 42.12 29.29
N GLY A 92 -26.15 42.31 30.11
CA GLY A 92 -25.05 43.19 29.75
C GLY A 92 -24.44 42.72 28.43
N ASN A 93 -24.15 43.65 27.52
CA ASN A 93 -23.45 43.37 26.26
C ASN A 93 -22.15 42.54 26.48
N THR A 94 -21.61 42.57 27.69
CA THR A 94 -20.48 41.74 28.15
C THR A 94 -20.78 40.23 28.20
N GLU A 95 -21.95 39.79 28.67
CA GLU A 95 -22.31 38.35 28.70
C GLU A 95 -22.50 37.81 27.28
N LEU A 96 -23.17 38.58 26.42
CA LEU A 96 -23.38 38.21 25.02
C LEU A 96 -22.06 38.10 24.25
N MET A 97 -21.11 39.02 24.48
CA MET A 97 -19.78 38.95 23.86
C MET A 97 -18.95 37.75 24.36
N THR A 98 -19.20 37.29 25.60
CA THR A 98 -18.54 36.10 26.16
C THR A 98 -19.09 34.83 25.52
N GLU A 99 -20.42 34.69 25.40
CA GLU A 99 -21.06 33.56 24.69
C GLU A 99 -20.64 33.49 23.21
N ILE A 100 -20.55 34.64 22.51
CA ILE A 100 -20.06 34.69 21.12
C ILE A 100 -18.59 34.24 21.03
N GLY A 101 -17.77 34.60 22.03
CA GLY A 101 -16.38 34.15 22.11
C GLY A 101 -16.27 32.63 22.28
N GLU A 102 -17.08 32.04 23.16
CA GLU A 102 -17.11 30.59 23.39
C GLU A 102 -17.60 29.81 22.16
N LEU A 103 -18.66 30.29 21.50
CA LEU A 103 -19.17 29.67 20.27
C LEU A 103 -18.16 29.70 19.13
N LYS A 104 -17.40 30.80 18.98
CA LYS A 104 -16.30 30.86 18.01
C LYS A 104 -15.23 29.81 18.29
N ARG A 105 -14.86 29.64 19.56
CA ARG A 105 -13.88 28.63 19.98
C ARG A 105 -14.36 27.21 19.67
N ILE A 106 -15.62 26.90 20.00
CA ILE A 106 -16.22 25.60 19.70
C ILE A 106 -16.26 25.36 18.18
N LEU A 107 -16.60 26.37 17.39
CA LEU A 107 -16.63 26.24 15.93
C LEU A 107 -15.25 25.96 15.33
N GLU A 108 -14.20 26.63 15.83
CA GLU A 108 -12.81 26.37 15.43
C GLU A 108 -12.38 24.95 15.79
N GLU A 109 -12.73 24.46 16.99
CA GLU A 109 -12.44 23.10 17.43
C GLU A 109 -13.16 22.05 16.58
N VAL A 110 -14.45 22.26 16.29
CA VAL A 110 -15.24 21.38 15.39
C VAL A 110 -14.64 21.36 13.98
N LYS A 111 -14.20 22.51 13.47
CA LYS A 111 -13.55 22.60 12.15
C LYS A 111 -12.23 21.82 12.13
N LEU A 112 -11.38 22.01 13.13
CA LEU A 112 -10.10 21.30 13.25
C LEU A 112 -10.29 19.78 13.39
N ASN A 113 -11.28 19.36 14.19
CA ASN A 113 -11.64 17.96 14.34
C ASN A 113 -12.21 17.37 13.04
N GLY A 114 -13.00 18.13 12.31
CA GLY A 114 -13.52 17.75 10.99
C GLY A 114 -12.40 17.53 9.96
N GLU A 115 -11.45 18.47 9.86
CA GLU A 115 -10.29 18.37 8.97
C GLU A 115 -9.41 17.16 9.35
N THR A 116 -9.16 16.95 10.64
CA THR A 116 -8.41 15.80 11.15
C THR A 116 -9.10 14.47 10.81
N THR A 117 -10.42 14.41 10.97
CA THR A 117 -11.23 13.22 10.64
C THR A 117 -11.19 12.91 9.15
N LEU A 118 -11.28 13.93 8.30
CA LEU A 118 -11.19 13.76 6.85
C LEU A 118 -9.82 13.21 6.43
N LEU A 119 -8.73 13.78 6.95
CA LEU A 119 -7.36 13.31 6.67
C LEU A 119 -7.14 11.88 7.14
N ASN A 120 -7.63 11.54 8.33
CA ASN A 120 -7.54 10.16 8.84
C ASN A 120 -8.35 9.19 7.99
N THR A 121 -9.55 9.57 7.56
CA THR A 121 -10.40 8.75 6.68
C THR A 121 -9.71 8.51 5.33
N GLN A 122 -9.14 9.55 4.72
CA GLN A 122 -8.40 9.42 3.46
C GLN A 122 -7.20 8.48 3.60
N ARG A 123 -6.45 8.58 4.71
CA ARG A 123 -5.33 7.68 4.99
C ARG A 123 -5.78 6.22 5.18
N ILE A 124 -6.94 5.99 5.80
CA ILE A 124 -7.52 4.65 5.96
C ILE A 124 -7.92 4.09 4.60
N LEU A 125 -8.56 4.89 3.75
CA LEU A 125 -8.94 4.48 2.39
C LEU A 125 -7.72 4.08 1.56
N GLN A 126 -6.68 4.92 1.54
CA GLN A 126 -5.43 4.62 0.83
C GLN A 126 -4.76 3.32 1.32
N ARG A 127 -4.75 3.09 2.64
CA ARG A 127 -4.21 1.84 3.21
C ARG A 127 -5.06 0.64 2.85
N THR A 128 -6.38 0.80 2.83
CA THR A 128 -7.32 -0.27 2.48
C THR A 128 -7.12 -0.67 1.01
N GLU A 129 -7.00 0.31 0.12
CA GLU A 129 -6.69 0.09 -1.29
C GLU A 129 -5.34 -0.64 -1.46
N ALA A 130 -4.29 -0.18 -0.78
CA ALA A 130 -3.00 -0.85 -0.81
C ALA A 130 -3.06 -2.31 -0.32
N ILE A 131 -3.83 -2.61 0.74
CA ILE A 131 -4.01 -3.98 1.24
C ILE A 131 -4.76 -4.85 0.22
N LEU A 132 -5.80 -4.31 -0.42
CA LEU A 132 -6.56 -5.02 -1.44
C LEU A 132 -5.68 -5.34 -2.66
N THR A 133 -4.96 -4.34 -3.17
CA THR A 133 -3.98 -4.50 -4.26
C THR A 133 -2.93 -5.54 -3.90
N GLN A 134 -2.35 -5.46 -2.70
CA GLN A 134 -1.38 -6.44 -2.22
C GLN A 134 -1.96 -7.85 -2.21
N THR A 135 -3.17 -8.03 -1.67
CA THR A 135 -3.80 -9.34 -1.57
C THR A 135 -4.02 -9.95 -2.96
N TYR A 136 -4.51 -9.14 -3.90
CA TYR A 136 -4.69 -9.57 -5.29
C TYR A 136 -3.35 -9.93 -5.96
N GLU A 137 -2.36 -9.05 -5.90
CA GLU A 137 -1.07 -9.27 -6.55
C GLU A 137 -0.28 -10.43 -5.95
N LEU A 138 -0.42 -10.70 -4.64
CA LEU A 138 0.20 -11.86 -4.00
C LEU A 138 -0.35 -13.18 -4.54
N LEU A 139 -1.63 -13.22 -4.92
CA LEU A 139 -2.30 -14.38 -5.50
C LEU A 139 -2.00 -14.52 -7.00
N GLU A 140 -1.99 -13.41 -7.74
CA GLU A 140 -1.76 -13.42 -9.18
C GLU A 140 -0.30 -13.62 -9.58
N TYR A 141 0.65 -13.14 -8.76
CA TYR A 141 2.08 -13.15 -9.09
C TYR A 141 2.91 -14.04 -8.15
N PRO A 142 2.73 -15.37 -8.19
CA PRO A 142 3.44 -16.29 -7.30
C PRO A 142 4.94 -16.40 -7.62
N ILE A 143 5.36 -16.01 -8.83
CA ILE A 143 6.74 -16.10 -9.32
C ILE A 143 7.22 -14.76 -9.90
N PRO A 144 8.54 -14.55 -10.08
CA PRO A 144 9.05 -13.34 -10.73
C PRO A 144 8.56 -13.21 -12.18
N ARG A 145 8.14 -12.00 -12.56
CA ARG A 145 7.51 -11.72 -13.87
C ARG A 145 8.45 -11.14 -14.92
N LEU A 146 9.65 -10.73 -14.54
CA LEU A 146 10.66 -10.24 -15.48
C LEU A 146 11.69 -11.32 -15.73
N PHE A 147 11.75 -11.81 -16.97
CA PHE A 147 12.73 -12.81 -17.38
C PHE A 147 13.13 -12.69 -18.84
N ILE A 148 14.28 -13.25 -19.17
CA ILE A 148 14.71 -13.48 -20.55
C ILE A 148 15.19 -14.93 -20.71
N VAL A 149 15.27 -15.37 -21.96
CA VAL A 149 15.70 -16.73 -22.31
C VAL A 149 16.81 -16.67 -23.33
N VAL A 150 17.87 -17.45 -23.09
CA VAL A 150 19.00 -17.60 -24.02
C VAL A 150 19.36 -19.08 -24.23
N PRO A 151 19.95 -19.43 -25.38
CA PRO A 151 20.53 -20.75 -25.61
C PRO A 151 21.63 -21.07 -24.59
N ASP A 152 21.64 -22.31 -24.10
CA ASP A 152 22.65 -22.81 -23.18
C ASP A 152 24.02 -22.95 -23.86
N SER A 153 25.10 -22.83 -23.08
CA SER A 153 26.48 -22.73 -23.57
C SER A 153 27.00 -23.95 -24.32
N GLY A 154 26.42 -25.12 -24.07
CA GLY A 154 26.76 -26.34 -24.82
C GLY A 154 26.12 -26.46 -26.21
N SER A 155 25.19 -25.55 -26.57
CA SER A 155 24.46 -25.64 -27.84
C SER A 155 25.17 -24.86 -28.94
N LYS A 156 25.65 -25.55 -29.99
CA LYS A 156 26.14 -24.86 -31.20
C LYS A 156 25.04 -23.95 -31.75
N LEU A 157 25.38 -22.71 -32.11
CA LEU A 157 24.46 -21.76 -32.73
C LEU A 157 24.19 -22.13 -34.20
N ASP A 158 23.53 -23.27 -34.42
CA ASP A 158 22.97 -23.61 -35.74
C ASP A 158 21.83 -22.64 -36.11
N PRO A 159 21.88 -21.97 -37.28
CA PRO A 159 20.84 -21.08 -37.78
C PRO A 159 19.49 -21.75 -38.08
N ALA A 160 19.46 -23.07 -38.30
CA ALA A 160 18.28 -23.77 -38.83
C ALA A 160 17.21 -24.09 -37.76
N ASN A 161 17.60 -24.43 -36.53
CA ASN A 161 16.68 -25.03 -35.55
C ASN A 161 16.62 -24.26 -34.22
N LEU A 162 15.64 -23.36 -34.08
CA LEU A 162 15.33 -22.69 -32.81
C LEU A 162 14.90 -23.71 -31.75
N PHE A 163 14.12 -24.74 -32.08
CA PHE A 163 13.44 -25.54 -31.06
C PHE A 163 14.21 -26.76 -30.54
N GLU A 164 15.36 -27.09 -31.14
CA GLU A 164 16.18 -28.27 -30.78
C GLU A 164 17.27 -27.95 -29.75
N LYS A 165 17.40 -26.68 -29.34
CA LYS A 165 18.42 -26.23 -28.40
C LYS A 165 17.94 -26.34 -26.96
N ILE A 166 18.89 -26.46 -26.05
CA ILE A 166 18.64 -26.29 -24.62
C ILE A 166 18.62 -24.79 -24.34
N TYR A 167 17.61 -24.35 -23.61
CA TYR A 167 17.41 -22.95 -23.26
C TYR A 167 17.47 -22.76 -21.75
N ARG A 168 18.05 -21.63 -21.33
CA ARG A 168 18.04 -21.19 -19.93
C ARG A 168 17.28 -19.88 -19.79
N LEU A 169 16.43 -19.84 -18.78
CA LEU A 169 15.69 -18.65 -18.36
C LEU A 169 16.41 -17.97 -17.21
N TYR A 170 16.59 -16.66 -17.31
CA TYR A 170 17.18 -15.81 -16.29
C TYR A 170 16.15 -14.78 -15.84
N PHE A 171 15.95 -14.66 -14.53
CA PHE A 171 15.07 -13.65 -13.94
C PHE A 171 15.82 -12.33 -13.72
N LEU A 172 15.05 -11.24 -13.74
CA LEU A 172 15.54 -9.90 -13.51
C LEU A 172 14.94 -9.34 -12.22
N CYS A 173 15.71 -8.52 -11.52
CA CYS A 173 15.27 -7.78 -10.34
C CYS A 173 14.52 -6.50 -10.75
N GLU A 174 13.37 -6.28 -10.12
CA GLU A 174 12.44 -5.15 -10.32
C GLU A 174 12.83 -3.93 -9.47
N CYS A 175 14.11 -3.57 -9.45
CA CYS A 175 14.57 -2.30 -8.92
C CYS A 175 14.60 -1.22 -10.01
N ASP A 176 14.88 0.03 -9.64
CA ASP A 176 14.87 1.17 -10.57
C ASP A 176 15.89 1.02 -11.72
N LYS A 177 16.94 0.23 -11.50
CA LYS A 177 17.93 -0.14 -12.50
C LYS A 177 17.89 -1.64 -12.73
N LEU A 178 17.10 -2.09 -13.71
CA LEU A 178 16.92 -3.50 -14.03
C LEU A 178 18.28 -4.21 -14.18
N HIS A 179 18.44 -5.32 -13.46
CA HIS A 179 19.65 -6.15 -13.49
C HIS A 179 19.28 -7.62 -13.30
N PHE A 180 20.18 -8.52 -13.70
CA PHE A 180 19.98 -9.96 -13.52
C PHE A 180 20.00 -10.31 -12.04
N ALA A 181 19.12 -11.25 -11.66
CA ALA A 181 19.23 -11.89 -10.37
C ALA A 181 20.35 -12.94 -10.41
N LEU A 182 21.05 -13.12 -9.28
CA LEU A 182 22.19 -14.04 -9.19
C LEU A 182 21.69 -15.49 -9.05
N HIS A 183 21.51 -16.20 -10.17
CA HIS A 183 21.16 -17.62 -10.20
C HIS A 183 21.57 -18.28 -11.53
N GLU A 184 21.89 -19.58 -11.54
CA GLU A 184 22.42 -20.36 -12.68
C GLU A 184 21.54 -20.44 -13.94
N GLY A 185 20.36 -19.82 -13.92
CA GLY A 185 19.34 -19.98 -14.94
C GLY A 185 18.54 -21.28 -14.83
N TYR A 186 17.29 -21.25 -15.28
CA TYR A 186 16.38 -22.40 -15.26
C TYR A 186 16.29 -23.03 -16.65
N ILE A 187 16.50 -24.33 -16.76
CA ILE A 187 16.33 -25.03 -18.04
C ILE A 187 14.86 -25.01 -18.45
N VAL A 188 14.57 -24.54 -19.67
CA VAL A 188 13.24 -24.49 -20.25
C VAL A 188 12.88 -25.83 -20.88
N LYS A 189 11.77 -26.41 -20.43
CA LYS A 189 11.13 -27.62 -20.98
C LYS A 189 10.24 -27.23 -22.16
N GLN A 190 10.06 -28.16 -23.10
CA GLN A 190 9.16 -27.99 -24.25
C GLN A 190 9.35 -26.64 -24.99
N PRO A 191 10.56 -26.30 -25.48
CA PRO A 191 10.85 -24.99 -26.08
C PRO A 191 9.85 -24.55 -27.15
N ASN A 192 9.37 -25.49 -27.97
CA ASN A 192 8.31 -25.28 -28.97
C ASN A 192 7.06 -24.58 -28.40
N LYS A 193 6.51 -25.12 -27.30
CA LYS A 193 5.29 -24.58 -26.69
C LYS A 193 5.59 -23.27 -25.98
N PHE A 194 6.72 -23.22 -25.28
CA PHE A 194 7.17 -22.04 -24.57
C PHE A 194 7.32 -20.82 -25.50
N PHE A 195 8.03 -20.95 -26.62
CA PHE A 195 8.22 -19.82 -27.55
C PHE A 195 6.95 -19.43 -28.32
N ARG A 196 6.02 -20.36 -28.54
CA ARG A 196 4.69 -20.00 -29.07
C ARG A 196 3.91 -19.14 -28.09
N GLN A 197 4.04 -19.41 -26.78
CA GLN A 197 3.30 -18.69 -25.75
C GLN A 197 3.96 -17.38 -25.31
N TYR A 198 5.28 -17.37 -25.13
CA TYR A 198 6.02 -16.22 -24.57
C TYR A 198 6.90 -15.50 -25.59
N GLY A 199 6.91 -15.89 -26.87
CA GLY A 199 7.82 -15.32 -27.89
C GLY A 199 7.72 -13.80 -28.04
N GLY A 200 6.49 -13.26 -28.12
CA GLY A 200 6.26 -11.81 -28.20
C GLY A 200 6.73 -11.06 -26.94
N TYR A 201 6.45 -11.62 -25.76
CA TYR A 201 6.96 -11.09 -24.49
C TYR A 201 8.49 -11.08 -24.46
N LEU A 202 9.14 -12.18 -24.84
CA LEU A 202 10.60 -12.30 -24.84
C LEU A 202 11.26 -11.31 -25.80
N LYS A 203 10.65 -11.08 -26.96
CA LYS A 203 11.13 -10.07 -27.91
C LYS A 203 11.17 -8.68 -27.29
N THR A 204 10.10 -8.33 -26.57
CA THR A 204 10.01 -7.06 -25.84
C THR A 204 11.05 -6.99 -24.72
N MET A 205 11.19 -8.05 -23.93
CA MET A 205 12.15 -8.10 -22.82
C MET A 205 13.60 -8.06 -23.29
N ILE A 206 13.95 -8.69 -24.42
CA ILE A 206 15.29 -8.62 -25.00
C ILE A 206 15.59 -7.20 -25.47
N SER A 207 14.64 -6.53 -26.12
CA SER A 207 14.78 -5.11 -26.49
C SER A 207 15.01 -4.23 -25.27
N ILE A 208 14.24 -4.44 -24.18
CA ILE A 208 14.46 -3.74 -22.91
C ILE A 208 15.85 -4.07 -22.36
N ALA A 209 16.27 -5.35 -22.36
CA ALA A 209 17.56 -5.74 -21.80
C ALA A 209 18.75 -5.13 -22.54
N LYS A 210 18.66 -5.01 -23.87
CA LYS A 210 19.67 -4.36 -24.71
C LYS A 210 19.72 -2.85 -24.49
N ASN A 211 18.58 -2.19 -24.35
CA ASN A 211 18.48 -0.73 -24.24
C ASN A 211 18.63 -0.20 -22.80
N ALA A 212 18.19 -0.94 -21.79
CA ALA A 212 18.05 -0.45 -20.42
C ALA A 212 19.37 -0.45 -19.62
N ALA A 213 20.53 -0.54 -20.26
CA ALA A 213 21.83 -0.63 -19.59
C ALA A 213 21.85 -1.68 -18.45
N ILE A 214 21.04 -2.75 -18.56
CA ILE A 214 21.09 -3.95 -17.71
C ILE A 214 22.54 -4.48 -17.67
N VAL A 215 23.22 -4.27 -18.80
CA VAL A 215 24.61 -4.54 -19.14
C VAL A 215 25.65 -3.74 -18.33
N SER A 216 25.26 -2.64 -17.66
CA SER A 216 26.20 -1.77 -16.92
C SER A 216 26.37 -2.14 -15.44
N SER A 217 25.52 -3.01 -14.90
CA SER A 217 25.64 -3.49 -13.52
C SER A 217 26.63 -4.66 -13.42
N PHE A 218 27.81 -4.51 -14.03
CA PHE A 218 28.96 -5.37 -13.79
C PHE A 218 29.51 -5.03 -12.40
N VAL A 219 28.84 -5.53 -11.39
CA VAL A 219 29.47 -5.81 -10.11
C VAL A 219 29.37 -7.34 -10.08
N LEU A 220 30.45 -8.11 -9.97
CA LEU A 220 30.96 -8.47 -8.65
C LEU A 220 32.22 -9.35 -8.73
N PRO A 221 33.33 -8.87 -8.17
CA PRO A 221 34.25 -9.73 -7.41
C PRO A 221 33.91 -9.77 -5.91
N GLN A 222 33.10 -8.83 -5.39
CA GLN A 222 32.99 -8.62 -3.93
C GLN A 222 31.92 -9.46 -3.22
N LEU A 223 30.96 -10.09 -3.92
CA LEU A 223 29.94 -10.97 -3.32
C LEU A 223 30.30 -12.46 -3.42
N ALA A 224 31.34 -12.83 -4.18
CA ALA A 224 31.90 -14.19 -4.12
C ALA A 224 32.41 -14.54 -2.71
N HIS A 225 32.68 -13.52 -1.87
CA HIS A 225 33.10 -13.67 -0.48
C HIS A 225 31.95 -13.78 0.53
N LEU A 226 30.69 -13.51 0.15
CA LEU A 226 29.54 -13.45 1.07
C LEU A 226 28.68 -14.73 1.10
N GLY A 227 29.23 -15.86 0.64
CA GLY A 227 28.62 -17.19 0.72
C GLY A 227 28.55 -17.90 -0.63
N ASN A 228 28.15 -19.18 -0.62
CA ASN A 228 27.97 -20.06 -1.78
C ASN A 228 26.79 -19.63 -2.68
N ILE A 229 26.74 -18.38 -3.13
CA ILE A 229 25.75 -17.94 -4.12
C ILE A 229 26.30 -18.29 -5.51
N PRO A 230 25.68 -19.22 -6.25
CA PRO A 230 26.17 -19.59 -7.57
C PRO A 230 26.02 -18.41 -8.52
N VAL A 231 27.15 -17.85 -8.94
CA VAL A 231 27.20 -16.84 -10.01
C VAL A 231 27.19 -17.58 -11.35
N PRO A 232 26.29 -17.23 -12.27
CA PRO A 232 26.31 -17.81 -13.61
C PRO A 232 27.64 -17.59 -14.31
N ASP A 233 28.18 -18.64 -14.93
CA ASP A 233 29.42 -18.58 -15.73
C ASP A 233 29.38 -17.46 -16.78
N CYS A 234 28.20 -17.13 -17.33
CA CYS A 234 28.04 -16.04 -18.29
C CYS A 234 28.33 -14.64 -17.72
N PHE A 235 28.42 -14.49 -16.40
CA PHE A 235 28.65 -13.22 -15.69
C PHE A 235 30.01 -13.17 -14.98
N THR A 236 30.88 -14.17 -15.15
CA THR A 236 32.17 -14.26 -14.44
C THR A 236 33.27 -13.41 -15.06
N ASP A 237 33.26 -13.22 -16.39
CA ASP A 237 34.23 -12.39 -17.10
C ASP A 237 33.65 -11.79 -18.39
N LYS A 238 34.41 -10.86 -18.99
CA LYS A 238 34.00 -10.11 -20.18
C LYS A 238 33.79 -11.01 -21.41
N GLY A 239 34.61 -12.05 -21.59
CA GLY A 239 34.48 -12.95 -22.74
C GLY A 239 33.21 -13.80 -22.67
N ASN A 240 32.86 -14.25 -21.47
CA ASN A 240 31.60 -14.94 -21.20
C ASN A 240 30.39 -14.03 -21.40
N TRP A 241 30.52 -12.74 -21.05
CA TRP A 241 29.49 -11.75 -21.32
C TRP A 241 29.30 -11.46 -22.81
N ASP A 242 30.38 -11.26 -23.57
CA ASP A 242 30.31 -11.02 -25.02
C ASP A 242 29.64 -12.21 -25.74
N THR A 243 29.92 -13.42 -25.25
CA THR A 243 29.27 -14.66 -25.71
C THR A 243 27.77 -14.67 -25.38
N PHE A 244 27.40 -14.27 -24.17
CA PHE A 244 26.00 -14.15 -23.74
C PHE A 244 25.25 -13.09 -24.55
N SER A 245 25.84 -11.91 -24.78
CA SER A 245 25.26 -10.84 -25.59
C SER A 245 25.05 -11.30 -27.03
N SER A 246 26.01 -11.99 -27.63
CA SER A 246 25.88 -12.53 -28.99
C SER A 246 24.72 -13.53 -29.09
N ARG A 247 24.45 -14.31 -28.04
CA ARG A 247 23.30 -15.21 -27.97
C ARG A 247 21.98 -14.47 -27.78
N LEU A 248 21.98 -13.37 -27.05
CA LEU A 248 20.82 -12.48 -26.95
C LEU A 248 20.48 -11.85 -28.31
N ASP A 249 21.49 -11.39 -29.05
CA ASP A 249 21.28 -10.85 -30.40
C ASP A 249 20.76 -11.90 -31.37
N TRP A 250 21.28 -13.12 -31.29
CA TRP A 250 20.76 -14.25 -32.07
C TRP A 250 19.30 -14.57 -31.72
N MET A 251 18.94 -14.56 -30.43
CA MET A 251 17.56 -14.74 -29.97
C MET A 251 16.64 -13.63 -30.48
N ASP A 252 17.10 -12.39 -30.41
CA ASP A 252 16.37 -11.20 -30.88
C ASP A 252 15.99 -11.34 -32.36
N GLN A 253 16.96 -11.74 -33.20
CA GLN A 253 16.74 -11.99 -34.62
C GLN A 253 15.77 -13.14 -34.86
N LYS A 254 15.93 -14.27 -34.16
CA LYS A 254 15.06 -15.44 -34.38
C LYS A 254 13.63 -15.24 -33.89
N LEU A 255 13.44 -14.47 -32.83
CA LEU A 255 12.11 -14.09 -32.39
C LEU A 255 11.43 -13.12 -33.36
N GLU A 256 12.19 -12.24 -34.02
CA GLU A 256 11.67 -11.39 -35.11
C GLU A 256 11.11 -12.26 -36.24
N ASP A 257 11.89 -13.23 -36.73
CA ASP A 257 11.47 -14.16 -37.78
C ASP A 257 10.20 -14.94 -37.39
N LEU A 258 10.13 -15.38 -36.13
CA LEU A 258 9.02 -16.15 -35.59
C LEU A 258 7.74 -15.31 -35.42
N VAL A 259 7.87 -14.07 -34.97
CA VAL A 259 6.74 -13.13 -34.84
C VAL A 259 6.23 -12.73 -36.23
N ALA A 260 7.13 -12.40 -37.17
CA ALA A 260 6.78 -12.07 -38.55
C ALA A 260 6.04 -13.23 -39.25
N SER A 261 6.50 -14.48 -39.04
CA SER A 261 5.86 -15.68 -39.59
C SER A 261 4.46 -15.93 -39.02
N GLN A 262 4.21 -15.58 -37.75
CA GLN A 262 2.89 -15.71 -37.14
C GLN A 262 1.91 -14.64 -37.63
N GLN A 263 2.37 -13.40 -37.82
CA GLN A 263 1.54 -12.31 -38.33
C GLN A 263 1.06 -12.58 -39.77
N GLN A 264 1.87 -13.24 -40.59
CA GLN A 264 1.47 -13.64 -41.96
C GLN A 264 0.36 -14.70 -41.99
N LEU A 265 0.25 -15.58 -40.98
CA LEU A 265 -0.83 -16.57 -40.88
C LEU A 265 -2.16 -15.95 -40.42
N VAL A 266 -2.12 -14.81 -39.72
CA VAL A 266 -3.30 -14.11 -39.19
C VAL A 266 -3.93 -13.16 -40.20
N GLN A 267 -3.24 -12.76 -41.28
CA GLN A 267 -3.81 -11.91 -42.33
C GLN A 267 -4.94 -12.59 -43.15
N GLY A 268 -5.22 -13.88 -42.93
CA GLY A 268 -6.42 -14.56 -43.44
C GLY A 268 -7.69 -14.39 -42.59
N ALA A 269 -7.58 -13.81 -41.39
CA ALA A 269 -8.71 -13.56 -40.51
C ALA A 269 -8.66 -12.11 -40.02
N GLN A 270 -9.59 -11.28 -40.50
CA GLN A 270 -9.73 -9.90 -40.04
C GLN A 270 -10.03 -9.88 -38.53
N SER A 271 -9.06 -9.48 -37.72
CA SER A 271 -9.34 -8.92 -36.40
C SER A 271 -8.37 -7.80 -36.07
N THR A 272 -8.97 -6.69 -35.66
CA THR A 272 -8.41 -5.41 -35.25
C THR A 272 -7.32 -5.57 -34.18
N PHE A 273 -6.05 -5.67 -34.59
CA PHE A 273 -4.93 -5.42 -33.68
C PHE A 273 -4.78 -3.90 -33.54
N LYS A 274 -5.21 -3.36 -32.41
CA LYS A 274 -4.88 -1.99 -32.02
C LYS A 274 -3.37 -1.93 -31.79
N ASP A 275 -2.73 -0.99 -32.48
CA ASP A 275 -1.50 -0.35 -32.03
C ASP A 275 -1.66 0.07 -30.57
N GLN A 276 -0.79 -0.43 -29.68
CA GLN A 276 -0.16 0.38 -28.63
C GLN A 276 0.94 -0.44 -27.95
N GLN A 277 2.09 0.21 -27.72
CA GLN A 277 3.23 -0.24 -26.91
C GLN A 277 2.89 -0.50 -25.44
N SER A 278 1.91 -1.34 -25.13
CA SER A 278 1.89 -2.04 -23.86
C SER A 278 2.78 -3.26 -24.03
N ILE A 279 3.85 -3.36 -23.23
CA ILE A 279 4.42 -4.68 -22.90
C ILE A 279 3.20 -5.55 -22.63
N ASP A 280 2.97 -6.62 -23.41
CA ASP A 280 1.92 -7.59 -23.10
C ASP A 280 2.21 -8.08 -21.67
N ARG A 281 1.53 -7.45 -20.72
CA ARG A 281 1.79 -7.64 -19.30
C ARG A 281 1.37 -9.08 -19.05
N LEU A 282 2.35 -9.94 -18.77
CA LEU A 282 2.06 -11.32 -18.42
C LEU A 282 1.03 -11.33 -17.29
N GLU A 283 -0.17 -11.80 -17.62
CA GLU A 283 -1.25 -11.96 -16.64
C GLU A 283 -0.89 -13.08 -15.66
N GLY A 284 -1.48 -13.07 -14.48
CA GLY A 284 -1.13 -14.02 -13.42
C GLY A 284 -1.35 -15.48 -13.81
N ALA A 285 -2.32 -15.77 -14.67
CA ALA A 285 -2.51 -17.12 -15.25
C ALA A 285 -1.30 -17.56 -16.08
N SER A 286 -0.83 -16.71 -16.99
CA SER A 286 0.36 -16.97 -17.81
C SER A 286 1.62 -17.15 -16.98
N LEU A 287 1.74 -16.47 -15.83
CA LEU A 287 2.86 -16.65 -14.90
C LEU A 287 2.74 -17.93 -14.09
N ARG A 288 1.53 -18.37 -13.72
CA ARG A 288 1.34 -19.69 -13.10
C ARG A 288 1.76 -20.82 -14.03
N GLU A 289 1.50 -20.70 -15.33
CA GLU A 289 1.91 -21.69 -16.34
C GLU A 289 3.42 -21.70 -16.59
N LEU A 290 4.09 -20.55 -16.45
CA LEU A 290 5.54 -20.42 -16.65
C LEU A 290 6.32 -21.41 -15.79
N GLU A 291 5.92 -21.62 -14.54
CA GLU A 291 6.56 -22.58 -13.64
C GLU A 291 6.56 -24.02 -14.22
N GLY A 292 5.51 -24.39 -14.96
CA GLY A 292 5.39 -25.70 -15.62
C GLY A 292 6.46 -25.91 -16.70
N PHE A 293 6.94 -24.83 -17.33
CA PHE A 293 8.01 -24.88 -18.32
C PHE A 293 9.40 -24.95 -17.71
N LEU A 294 9.58 -24.75 -16.40
CA LEU A 294 10.91 -24.74 -15.79
C LEU A 294 11.28 -26.12 -15.25
N LYS A 295 12.53 -26.55 -15.51
CA LYS A 295 13.14 -27.64 -14.75
C LYS A 295 13.55 -27.09 -13.38
N LYS A 296 12.90 -27.55 -12.32
CA LYS A 296 13.22 -27.16 -10.94
C LYS A 296 14.61 -27.68 -10.59
N SER A 297 15.53 -26.78 -10.25
CA SER A 297 16.86 -27.10 -9.71
C SER A 297 16.92 -27.00 -8.19
N ASP A 298 16.09 -26.13 -7.57
CA ASP A 298 16.25 -25.78 -6.15
C ASP A 298 15.18 -26.41 -5.25
N GLU A 299 15.62 -27.08 -4.18
CA GLU A 299 14.75 -27.63 -3.12
C GLU A 299 13.97 -26.54 -2.38
N SER A 300 14.49 -25.31 -2.36
CA SER A 300 13.94 -24.18 -1.61
C SER A 300 12.69 -23.53 -2.21
N LYS A 301 12.33 -23.88 -3.46
CA LYS A 301 11.27 -23.22 -4.27
C LYS A 301 11.44 -21.69 -4.41
N LYS A 302 12.60 -21.12 -4.06
CA LYS A 302 12.89 -19.69 -4.25
C LYS A 302 13.39 -19.50 -5.67
N LEU A 303 12.59 -18.86 -6.52
CA LEU A 303 12.95 -18.65 -7.92
C LEU A 303 13.91 -17.46 -8.07
N GLY A 304 15.05 -17.72 -8.70
CA GLY A 304 16.01 -16.72 -9.15
C GLY A 304 16.77 -16.00 -8.05
N ASN A 305 16.74 -16.48 -6.80
CA ASN A 305 17.24 -15.73 -5.64
C ASN A 305 16.62 -14.32 -5.51
N LEU A 306 15.37 -14.19 -5.94
CA LEU A 306 14.57 -12.98 -5.80
C LEU A 306 13.66 -13.07 -4.58
N PHE A 307 13.45 -11.91 -3.95
CA PHE A 307 12.67 -11.72 -2.75
C PHE A 307 11.49 -10.83 -3.07
N ARG A 308 10.34 -11.20 -2.52
CA ARG A 308 9.11 -10.44 -2.69
C ARG A 308 9.08 -9.26 -1.72
N VAL A 309 8.84 -8.06 -2.24
CA VAL A 309 8.63 -6.85 -1.45
C VAL A 309 7.32 -6.18 -1.87
N THR A 310 6.66 -5.51 -0.93
CA THR A 310 5.45 -4.72 -1.20
C THR A 310 5.77 -3.24 -1.17
N THR A 311 5.31 -2.48 -2.16
CA THR A 311 5.40 -1.01 -2.20
C THR A 311 4.36 -0.37 -1.28
N ASP A 312 4.45 0.95 -1.08
CA ASP A 312 3.50 1.67 -0.23
C ASP A 312 2.09 1.71 -0.86
N GLU A 313 1.99 1.56 -2.18
CA GLU A 313 0.73 1.42 -2.93
C GLU A 313 0.17 -0.01 -2.93
N GLY A 314 0.84 -0.95 -2.26
CA GLY A 314 0.40 -2.35 -2.19
C GLY A 314 0.92 -3.24 -3.32
N ASN A 315 1.63 -2.70 -4.31
CA ASN A 315 2.14 -3.51 -5.41
C ASN A 315 3.26 -4.44 -4.94
N VAL A 316 3.32 -5.63 -5.51
CA VAL A 316 4.33 -6.65 -5.30
C VAL A 316 5.45 -6.47 -6.33
N LYS A 317 6.69 -6.40 -5.84
CA LYS A 317 7.91 -6.41 -6.64
C LYS A 317 8.80 -7.59 -6.25
N TRP A 318 9.56 -8.09 -7.22
CA TRP A 318 10.59 -9.11 -7.01
C TRP A 318 11.97 -8.49 -7.12
N VAL A 319 12.71 -8.44 -6.00
CA VAL A 319 14.01 -7.77 -5.92
C VAL A 319 15.11 -8.71 -5.46
N CYS A 320 16.36 -8.48 -5.85
CA CYS A 320 17.49 -9.30 -5.39
C CYS A 320 17.76 -9.08 -3.89
N LEU A 321 18.60 -9.94 -3.30
CA LEU A 321 18.96 -9.86 -1.87
C LEU A 321 19.48 -8.47 -1.46
N GLU A 322 20.38 -7.89 -2.25
CA GLU A 322 20.94 -6.56 -1.98
C GLU A 322 19.84 -5.48 -1.89
N HIS A 323 18.91 -5.48 -2.85
CA HIS A 323 17.79 -4.53 -2.87
C HIS A 323 16.75 -4.86 -1.79
N PHE A 324 16.58 -6.14 -1.44
CA PHE A 324 15.74 -6.55 -0.33
C PHE A 324 16.29 -6.01 1.00
N ASP A 325 17.60 -6.17 1.25
CA ASP A 325 18.26 -5.70 2.46
C ASP A 325 18.25 -4.17 2.55
N LYS A 326 18.52 -3.47 1.43
CA LYS A 326 18.37 -2.01 1.36
C LYS A 326 16.95 -1.55 1.68
N ASN A 327 15.94 -2.20 1.09
CA ASN A 327 14.53 -1.88 1.36
C ASN A 327 14.12 -2.20 2.80
N TYR A 328 14.59 -3.33 3.35
CA TYR A 328 14.34 -3.71 4.73
C TYR A 328 14.94 -2.68 5.69
N ASN A 329 16.21 -2.35 5.50
CA ASN A 329 16.90 -1.32 6.27
C ASN A 329 16.20 0.02 6.16
N TYR A 330 15.84 0.47 4.94
CA TYR A 330 15.07 1.69 4.75
C TYR A 330 13.73 1.67 5.51
N LYS A 331 12.95 0.59 5.41
CA LYS A 331 11.66 0.46 6.13
C LYS A 331 11.86 0.45 7.64
N GLN A 332 12.88 -0.21 8.16
CA GLN A 332 13.21 -0.18 9.59
C GLN A 332 13.61 1.24 10.02
N THR A 333 14.48 1.90 9.28
CA THR A 333 14.87 3.30 9.50
C THR A 333 13.65 4.23 9.49
N GLN A 334 12.70 4.05 8.58
CA GLN A 334 11.46 4.84 8.56
C GLN A 334 10.55 4.55 9.76
N ARG A 335 10.48 3.30 10.23
CA ARG A 335 9.72 2.95 11.44
C ARG A 335 10.31 3.61 12.68
N VAL A 336 11.63 3.58 12.81
CA VAL A 336 12.36 4.24 13.90
C VAL A 336 12.17 5.75 13.82
N LYS A 337 12.34 6.35 12.63
CA LYS A 337 12.10 7.77 12.38
C LYS A 337 10.72 8.22 12.84
N ARG A 338 9.65 7.54 12.39
CA ARG A 338 8.27 7.85 12.79
C ARG A 338 8.04 7.70 14.29
N ALA A 339 8.66 6.69 14.91
CA ALA A 339 8.54 6.47 16.35
C ALA A 339 9.22 7.61 17.13
N VAL A 340 10.41 8.05 16.71
CA VAL A 340 11.13 9.19 17.30
C VAL A 340 10.35 10.49 17.12
N GLU A 341 9.84 10.75 15.92
CA GLU A 341 9.03 11.95 15.61
C GLU A 341 7.70 11.96 16.36
N SER A 342 7.09 10.80 16.62
CA SER A 342 5.81 10.71 17.35
C SER A 342 5.88 11.15 18.81
N VAL A 343 7.07 11.15 19.39
CA VAL A 343 7.33 11.62 20.77
C VAL A 343 8.08 12.96 20.79
N GLY A 344 8.07 13.69 19.66
CA GLY A 344 8.64 15.04 19.56
C GLY A 344 10.16 15.11 19.32
N GLY A 345 10.79 14.00 18.98
CA GLY A 345 12.21 13.96 18.61
C GLY A 345 12.45 14.16 17.11
N THR A 346 13.74 14.24 16.74
CA THR A 346 14.19 14.18 15.34
C THR A 346 15.14 13.01 15.14
N PHE A 347 15.13 12.41 13.96
CA PHE A 347 15.98 11.26 13.64
C PHE A 347 16.73 11.47 12.33
N ASP A 348 18.05 11.39 12.38
CA ASP A 348 18.92 11.37 11.21
C ASP A 348 19.17 9.93 10.76
N ALA A 349 18.60 9.58 9.62
CA ALA A 349 18.71 8.26 9.01
C ALA A 349 20.13 7.88 8.58
N ASN A 350 21.00 8.87 8.31
CA ASN A 350 22.35 8.62 7.81
C ASN A 350 23.31 8.22 8.92
N SER A 351 23.17 8.84 10.10
CA SER A 351 23.97 8.56 11.30
C SER A 351 23.28 7.61 12.28
N GLY A 352 21.98 7.35 12.12
CA GLY A 352 21.19 6.63 13.11
C GLY A 352 21.02 7.42 14.41
N LYS A 353 21.12 8.76 14.34
CA LYS A 353 21.08 9.66 15.48
C LYS A 353 19.67 10.10 15.81
N ALA A 354 19.22 9.83 17.03
CA ALA A 354 17.99 10.38 17.60
C ALA A 354 18.31 11.60 18.48
N THR A 355 17.57 12.70 18.28
CA THR A 355 17.69 13.91 19.09
C THR A 355 16.37 14.25 19.75
N PHE A 356 16.37 14.48 21.06
CA PHE A 356 15.22 14.91 21.83
C PHE A 356 15.54 16.23 22.56
N CYS A 357 14.54 17.10 22.65
CA CYS A 357 14.65 18.39 23.34
C CYS A 357 13.50 18.51 24.35
N ASP A 358 13.76 19.09 25.51
CA ASP A 358 12.73 19.45 26.50
C ASP A 358 11.88 18.26 26.96
N ILE A 359 12.49 17.08 27.15
CA ILE A 359 11.77 15.90 27.65
C ILE A 359 11.25 16.17 29.05
N ARG A 360 9.91 16.15 29.20
CA ARG A 360 9.23 16.21 30.50
C ARG A 360 9.06 14.81 31.08
N HIS A 361 8.99 14.69 32.41
CA HIS A 361 8.78 13.42 33.13
C HIS A 361 7.69 12.52 32.52
N GLN A 362 6.57 13.08 32.06
CA GLN A 362 5.45 12.31 31.50
C GLN A 362 5.76 11.65 30.14
N SER A 363 6.79 12.12 29.42
CA SER A 363 7.18 11.63 28.10
C SER A 363 8.39 10.69 28.15
N PHE A 364 9.00 10.50 29.32
CA PHE A 364 10.22 9.71 29.49
C PHE A 364 10.02 8.25 29.06
N GLU A 365 8.96 7.62 29.54
CA GLU A 365 8.67 6.22 29.25
C GLU A 365 8.39 6.00 27.75
N GLU A 366 7.70 6.94 27.10
CA GLU A 366 7.40 6.89 25.67
C GLU A 366 8.67 7.01 24.82
N VAL A 367 9.52 8.00 25.11
CA VAL A 367 10.83 8.18 24.44
C VAL A 367 11.69 6.93 24.60
N PHE A 368 11.69 6.34 25.78
CA PHE A 368 12.48 5.16 26.10
C PHE A 368 11.96 3.87 25.47
N ASN A 369 10.65 3.73 25.35
CA ASN A 369 10.03 2.62 24.61
C ASN A 369 10.31 2.71 23.10
N VAL A 370 10.50 3.91 22.54
CA VAL A 370 10.98 4.07 21.17
C VAL A 370 12.39 3.52 21.03
N MET A 371 13.28 3.80 21.97
CA MET A 371 14.68 3.35 21.90
C MET A 371 14.88 1.85 22.08
N LYS A 372 14.02 1.20 22.89
CA LYS A 372 14.01 -0.27 23.02
C LYS A 372 13.67 -0.99 21.73
N LYS A 373 13.00 -0.34 20.76
CA LYS A 373 12.62 -0.96 19.47
C LYS A 373 13.80 -1.13 18.50
N GLY A 374 14.98 -0.61 18.85
CA GLY A 374 16.22 -0.76 18.07
C GLY A 374 16.36 0.26 16.93
N GLY A 375 17.56 0.33 16.33
CA GLY A 375 17.86 1.19 15.18
C GLY A 375 18.35 2.61 15.49
N VAL A 376 18.43 2.99 16.77
CA VAL A 376 19.14 4.20 17.23
C VAL A 376 20.56 3.83 17.61
N GLN A 377 21.56 4.51 17.01
CA GLN A 377 22.98 4.32 17.27
C GLN A 377 23.57 5.46 18.11
N GLU A 378 23.10 6.68 17.90
CA GLU A 378 23.49 7.85 18.68
C GLU A 378 22.24 8.47 19.32
N LEU A 379 22.32 8.80 20.61
CA LEU A 379 21.26 9.49 21.32
C LEU A 379 21.76 10.83 21.85
N LEU A 380 21.09 11.90 21.44
CA LEU A 380 21.30 13.24 21.98
C LEU A 380 20.03 13.70 22.71
N ILE A 381 20.14 14.03 24.00
CA ILE A 381 19.05 14.63 24.76
C ILE A 381 19.49 16.00 25.26
N ARG A 382 18.76 17.05 24.87
CA ARG A 382 18.99 18.43 25.32
C ARG A 382 17.93 18.86 26.33
N ARG A 383 18.36 19.61 27.36
CA ARG A 383 17.49 20.23 28.37
C ARG A 383 16.62 19.20 29.06
N VAL A 384 17.26 18.28 29.77
CA VAL A 384 16.60 17.14 30.39
C VAL A 384 16.59 17.27 31.91
N SER A 385 15.40 17.11 32.51
CA SER A 385 15.23 17.06 33.96
C SER A 385 14.71 15.67 34.31
N MET A 386 15.45 14.91 35.11
CA MET A 386 15.11 13.53 35.46
C MET A 386 15.29 13.24 36.95
N ASN A 387 14.52 12.28 37.46
CA ASN A 387 14.72 11.72 38.79
C ASN A 387 15.67 10.51 38.75
N ILE A 388 16.05 10.01 39.92
CA ILE A 388 16.99 8.88 40.05
C ILE A 388 16.48 7.61 39.36
N GLU A 389 15.17 7.33 39.40
CA GLU A 389 14.60 6.13 38.77
C GLU A 389 14.61 6.24 37.23
N GLU A 390 14.37 7.42 36.68
CA GLU A 390 14.48 7.70 35.24
C GLU A 390 15.92 7.62 34.75
N ALA A 391 16.89 8.09 35.55
CA ALA A 391 18.31 7.96 35.25
C ALA A 391 18.76 6.49 35.21
N LYS A 392 18.27 5.66 36.16
CA LYS A 392 18.50 4.20 36.13
C LYS A 392 17.89 3.57 34.88
N LEU A 393 16.66 3.94 34.55
CA LEU A 393 15.97 3.43 33.37
C LEU A 393 16.72 3.78 32.06
N LEU A 394 17.24 5.00 31.95
CA LEU A 394 18.09 5.40 30.83
C LEU A 394 19.35 4.52 30.74
N ALA A 395 20.02 4.30 31.87
CA ALA A 395 21.21 3.46 31.92
C ALA A 395 20.92 2.01 31.50
N ASP A 396 19.79 1.45 31.92
CA ASP A 396 19.37 0.10 31.55
C ASP A 396 19.07 -0.01 30.04
N ILE A 397 18.43 1.00 29.45
CA ILE A 397 18.16 1.04 28.02
C ILE A 397 19.44 1.13 27.21
N CYS A 398 20.38 1.98 27.62
CA CYS A 398 21.69 2.05 26.96
C CYS A 398 22.44 0.71 27.01
N ARG A 399 22.27 -0.09 28.08
CA ARG A 399 22.86 -1.43 28.16
C ARG A 399 22.17 -2.47 27.28
N SER A 400 20.86 -2.36 27.09
CA SER A 400 20.05 -3.36 26.36
C SER A 400 19.78 -3.00 24.90
N SER A 401 20.31 -1.89 24.40
CA SER A 401 20.07 -1.37 23.05
C SER A 401 21.37 -1.22 22.26
N ASN A 402 21.26 -0.85 20.98
CA ASN A 402 22.40 -0.63 20.09
C ASN A 402 22.96 0.80 20.15
N ILE A 403 22.65 1.56 21.20
CA ILE A 403 23.13 2.94 21.37
C ILE A 403 24.61 2.90 21.72
N GLN A 404 25.44 3.45 20.84
CA GLN A 404 26.89 3.52 20.99
C GLN A 404 27.34 4.84 21.61
N ILE A 405 26.60 5.92 21.34
CA ILE A 405 26.92 7.26 21.80
C ILE A 405 25.70 7.83 22.53
N LEU A 406 25.90 8.26 23.79
CA LEU A 406 24.93 8.99 24.58
C LEU A 406 25.48 10.38 24.88
N ASP A 407 24.80 11.42 24.42
CA ASP A 407 25.10 12.82 24.67
C ASP A 407 23.95 13.47 25.44
N LEU A 408 24.25 13.99 26.64
CA LEU A 408 23.30 14.66 27.52
C LEU A 408 23.75 16.11 27.69
N ASP A 409 22.98 17.03 27.12
CA ASP A 409 23.24 18.46 27.19
C ASP A 409 22.23 19.12 28.13
N GLN A 410 22.72 19.95 29.07
CA GLN A 410 21.92 20.64 30.08
C GLN A 410 21.06 19.68 30.93
N LEU A 411 21.73 18.78 31.65
CA LEU A 411 21.15 17.79 32.56
C LEU A 411 20.87 18.36 33.96
N ASP A 412 19.63 18.19 34.43
CA ASP A 412 19.19 18.49 35.80
C ASP A 412 18.69 17.19 36.48
N ILE A 413 19.29 16.82 37.62
CA ILE A 413 18.90 15.62 38.38
C ILE A 413 18.22 16.04 39.67
N LYS A 414 16.96 15.62 39.83
CA LYS A 414 16.18 15.84 41.05
C LYS A 414 16.33 14.64 41.97
N PHE A 415 16.77 14.93 43.20
CA PHE A 415 16.98 13.94 44.27
C PHE A 415 15.71 13.71 45.09
#